data_AF-A0A6B3EF88-F1
#
_entry.id   AF-A0A6B3EF88-F1
#
_cell.length_a   1.000
_cell.length_b   1.000
_cell.length_c   1.000
_cell.angle_alpha   90.00
_cell.angle_beta   90.00
_cell.angle_gamma   90.00
#
_symmetry.space_group_name_H-M   'P 1'
#
loop_
_entity.id
_entity.type
_entity.pdbx_description
1 polymer ?
#
loop_
_entity_poly.entity_id
_entity_poly.type
_entity_poly.pdbx_seq_one_letter_code
_entity_poly.pdbx_strand_id
1 'polypeptide(L)'
;MPRPEYVGKPGPTPYTGSEVQDAETIEKMRVAGRIARRAMDEAAKHIAPGVTTDELDRVAHEYMVDHGAYPSTLGYRGFPKSLCTSVNEVICHGIPDSTVLRDGD
;
A
#
# COMPACT_ATOMS: atom_id res chain seq x y z
N MET A 1 12.22 -10.29 -1.50
CA MET A 1 11.97 -9.56 -0.24
C MET A 1 11.25 -10.46 0.76
N PRO A 2 11.41 -10.25 2.09
CA PRO A 2 10.63 -10.94 3.10
C PRO A 2 9.13 -10.66 2.93
N ARG A 3 8.29 -11.68 3.16
CA ARG A 3 6.83 -11.53 3.17
C ARG A 3 6.35 -11.48 4.61
N PRO A 4 5.37 -10.61 4.95
CA PRO A 4 4.76 -10.60 6.27
C PRO A 4 4.07 -11.92 6.61
N GLU A 5 3.95 -12.20 7.91
CA GLU A 5 3.46 -13.50 8.40
C GLU A 5 1.98 -13.79 8.07
N TYR A 6 1.18 -12.75 7.82
CA TYR A 6 -0.25 -12.90 7.50
C TYR A 6 -0.49 -13.46 6.08
N VAL A 7 0.52 -13.47 5.21
CA VAL A 7 0.35 -13.95 3.84
C VAL A 7 0.00 -15.43 3.84
N GLY A 8 -1.17 -15.76 3.28
CA GLY A 8 -1.72 -17.12 3.29
C GLY A 8 -2.50 -17.48 4.56
N LYS A 9 -2.75 -16.52 5.45
CA LYS A 9 -3.56 -16.69 6.67
C LYS A 9 -4.86 -15.88 6.60
N PRO A 10 -5.90 -16.23 7.38
CA PRO A 10 -7.13 -15.44 7.46
C PRO A 10 -6.93 -14.00 7.99
N GLY A 11 -5.84 -13.75 8.72
CA GLY A 11 -5.50 -12.45 9.26
C GLY A 11 -4.16 -12.48 9.99
N PRO A 12 -3.68 -11.30 10.45
CA PRO A 12 -2.44 -11.20 11.21
C PRO A 12 -2.60 -11.76 12.63
N THR A 13 -1.49 -12.24 13.19
CA THR A 13 -1.37 -12.52 14.61
C THR A 13 -1.45 -11.20 15.39
N PRO A 14 -2.26 -11.09 16.46
CA PRO A 14 -2.30 -9.89 17.29
C PRO A 14 -0.92 -9.53 17.83
N TYR A 15 -0.57 -8.24 17.75
CA TYR A 15 0.69 -7.74 18.30
C TYR A 15 0.64 -7.76 19.83
N THR A 16 1.66 -8.34 20.46
CA THR A 16 1.81 -8.42 21.91
C THR A 16 3.16 -7.86 22.40
N GLY A 17 3.88 -7.17 21.52
CA GLY A 17 5.18 -6.58 21.82
C GLY A 17 5.09 -5.20 22.49
N SER A 18 6.25 -4.58 22.69
CA SER A 18 6.35 -3.23 23.26
C SER A 18 5.83 -2.16 22.29
N GLU A 19 5.08 -1.19 22.81
CA GLU A 19 4.74 0.03 22.07
C GLU A 19 5.91 1.02 22.00
N VAL A 20 6.88 0.91 22.93
CA VAL A 20 8.11 1.69 22.91
C VAL A 20 9.15 0.98 22.04
N GLN A 21 9.51 1.63 20.94
CA GLN A 21 10.45 1.11 19.94
C GLN A 21 11.90 1.46 20.31
N ASP A 22 12.81 0.51 20.14
CA ASP A 22 14.24 0.77 20.29
C ASP A 22 14.83 1.52 19.08
N ALA A 23 16.08 1.97 19.20
CA ALA A 23 16.74 2.74 18.16
C ALA A 23 16.87 2.00 16.83
N GLU A 24 17.09 0.68 16.86
CA GLU A 24 17.19 -0.15 15.66
C GLU A 24 15.84 -0.24 14.93
N THR A 25 14.76 -0.48 15.67
CA THR A 25 13.41 -0.55 15.12
C THR A 25 12.98 0.78 14.54
N ILE A 26 13.29 1.89 15.23
CA ILE A 26 13.02 3.23 14.71
C ILE A 26 13.75 3.45 13.37
N GLU A 27 15.00 3.03 13.21
CA GLU A 27 15.71 3.20 11.93
C GLU A 27 15.09 2.36 10.80
N LYS A 28 14.70 1.12 11.09
CA LYS A 28 13.95 0.28 10.13
C LYS A 28 12.62 0.91 9.73
N MET A 29 11.88 1.49 10.69
CA MET A 29 10.64 2.23 10.42
C MET A 29 10.89 3.44 9.52
N ARG A 30 12.00 4.18 9.72
CA ARG A 30 12.35 5.31 8.84
C ARG A 30 12.61 4.87 7.41
N VAL A 31 13.29 3.74 7.20
CA VAL A 31 13.51 3.17 5.86
C VAL A 31 12.17 2.79 5.23
N ALA A 32 11.34 2.01 5.94
CA ALA A 32 10.03 1.59 5.43
C ALA A 32 9.11 2.79 5.10
N GLY A 33 9.06 3.79 6.00
CA GLY A 33 8.29 5.01 5.80
C GLY A 33 8.75 5.83 4.60
N ARG A 34 10.07 5.93 4.34
CA ARG A 34 10.60 6.59 3.14
C ARG A 34 10.17 5.88 1.86
N ILE A 35 10.20 4.55 1.83
CA ILE A 35 9.76 3.78 0.65
C ILE A 35 8.26 3.96 0.44
N ALA A 36 7.45 3.83 1.48
CA ALA A 36 5.99 4.02 1.40
C ALA A 36 5.63 5.43 0.90
N ARG A 37 6.29 6.47 1.43
CA ARG A 37 6.08 7.85 0.99
C ARG A 37 6.37 8.02 -0.49
N ARG A 38 7.48 7.45 -0.99
CA ARG A 38 7.89 7.58 -2.39
C ARG A 38 7.03 6.74 -3.33
N ALA A 39 6.51 5.59 -2.90
CA ALA A 39 5.53 4.82 -3.66
C ALA A 39 4.25 5.63 -3.90
N MET A 40 3.77 6.35 -2.86
CA MET A 40 2.64 7.27 -3.00
C MET A 40 2.96 8.45 -3.93
N ASP A 41 4.17 9.01 -3.86
CA ASP A 41 4.60 10.05 -4.82
C ASP A 41 4.61 9.55 -6.25
N GLU A 42 5.08 8.32 -6.48
CA GLU A 42 5.14 7.76 -7.81
C GLU A 42 3.73 7.56 -8.38
N ALA A 43 2.82 6.95 -7.64
CA ALA A 43 1.43 6.82 -8.05
C ALA A 43 0.76 8.19 -8.27
N ALA A 44 1.05 9.18 -7.41
CA ALA A 44 0.47 10.52 -7.53
C ALA A 44 0.79 11.22 -8.86
N LYS A 45 1.96 10.95 -9.48
CA LYS A 45 2.32 11.50 -10.80
C LYS A 45 1.40 11.01 -11.92
N HIS A 46 0.72 9.89 -11.72
CA HIS A 46 -0.18 9.27 -12.69
C HIS A 46 -1.64 9.63 -12.45
N ILE A 47 -1.99 10.40 -11.42
CA ILE A 47 -3.37 10.81 -11.18
C ILE A 47 -3.78 11.81 -12.26
N ALA A 48 -4.67 11.38 -13.15
CA ALA A 48 -5.25 12.19 -14.21
C ALA A 48 -6.58 11.59 -14.70
N PRO A 49 -7.49 12.39 -15.27
CA PRO A 49 -8.67 11.87 -15.94
C PRO A 49 -8.30 10.84 -17.01
N GLY A 50 -9.01 9.70 -17.04
CA GLY A 50 -8.73 8.60 -17.96
C GLY A 50 -7.85 7.48 -17.40
N VAL A 51 -7.22 7.68 -16.24
CA VAL A 51 -6.40 6.66 -15.56
C VAL A 51 -7.27 5.78 -14.66
N THR A 52 -7.03 4.47 -14.64
CA THR A 52 -7.75 3.57 -13.74
C THR A 52 -7.12 3.54 -12.35
N THR A 53 -7.91 3.25 -11.33
CA THR A 53 -7.38 3.00 -9.98
C THR A 53 -6.42 1.80 -9.95
N ASP A 54 -6.64 0.79 -10.79
CA ASP A 54 -5.72 -0.35 -10.96
C ASP A 54 -4.34 0.04 -11.52
N GLU A 55 -4.28 1.05 -12.40
CA GLU A 55 -3.02 1.58 -12.90
C GLU A 55 -2.21 2.26 -11.78
N LEU A 56 -2.89 2.98 -10.88
CA LEU A 56 -2.25 3.55 -9.69
C LEU A 56 -1.72 2.47 -8.74
N ASP A 57 -2.47 1.38 -8.55
CA ASP A 57 -2.01 0.22 -7.78
C ASP A 57 -0.77 -0.41 -8.39
N ARG A 58 -0.76 -0.62 -9.71
CA ARG A 58 0.36 -1.19 -10.46
C ARG A 58 1.64 -0.36 -10.26
N VAL A 59 1.55 0.97 -10.45
CA VAL A 59 2.70 1.88 -10.27
C VAL A 59 3.26 1.82 -8.85
N ALA A 60 2.41 1.86 -7.83
CA ALA A 60 2.86 1.78 -6.44
C ALA A 60 3.42 0.40 -6.08
N HIS A 61 2.81 -0.68 -6.61
CA HIS A 61 3.29 -2.05 -6.44
C HIS A 61 4.72 -2.20 -6.98
N GLU A 62 4.93 -1.82 -8.23
CA GLU A 62 6.23 -1.88 -8.90
C GLU A 62 7.27 -1.07 -8.13
N TYR A 63 6.94 0.17 -7.75
CA TYR A 63 7.84 1.00 -6.94
C TYR A 63 8.26 0.30 -5.65
N MET A 64 7.30 -0.22 -4.86
CA MET A 64 7.61 -0.92 -3.61
C MET A 64 8.50 -2.14 -3.85
N VAL A 65 8.16 -2.95 -4.85
CA VAL A 65 8.89 -4.18 -5.18
C VAL A 65 10.34 -3.89 -5.61
N ASP A 66 10.53 -2.89 -6.47
CA ASP A 66 11.85 -2.45 -6.95
C ASP A 66 12.73 -1.91 -5.82
N HIS A 67 12.13 -1.39 -4.75
CA HIS A 67 12.81 -0.91 -3.55
C HIS A 67 12.91 -1.99 -2.45
N GLY A 68 12.63 -3.25 -2.78
CA GLY A 68 12.78 -4.38 -1.89
C GLY A 68 11.72 -4.48 -0.79
N ALA A 69 10.60 -3.77 -0.93
CA ALA A 69 9.50 -3.73 0.04
C ALA A 69 8.28 -4.52 -0.45
N TYR A 70 7.63 -5.21 0.48
CA TYR A 70 6.38 -5.92 0.23
C TYR A 70 5.17 -4.97 0.40
N PRO A 71 4.22 -4.90 -0.55
CA PRO A 71 3.01 -4.10 -0.37
C PRO A 71 2.12 -4.65 0.75
N SER A 72 2.05 -3.94 1.88
CA SER A 72 1.44 -4.46 3.10
C SER A 72 -0.05 -4.81 2.97
N THR A 73 -0.81 -4.17 2.10
CA THR A 73 -2.24 -4.52 1.92
C THR A 73 -2.40 -5.84 1.18
N LEU A 74 -1.42 -6.28 0.39
CA LEU A 74 -1.54 -7.42 -0.49
C LEU A 74 -1.63 -8.73 0.32
N GLY A 75 -2.79 -9.38 0.24
CA GLY A 75 -3.12 -10.60 0.98
C GLY A 75 -3.52 -10.37 2.44
N TYR A 76 -3.53 -9.11 2.92
CA TYR A 76 -3.93 -8.80 4.28
C TYR A 76 -5.44 -9.03 4.44
N ARG A 77 -5.82 -10.04 5.24
CA ARG A 77 -7.22 -10.47 5.40
C ARG A 77 -7.93 -10.71 4.05
N GLY A 78 -7.18 -11.21 3.06
CA GLY A 78 -7.69 -11.44 1.71
C GLY A 78 -7.80 -10.20 0.81
N PHE A 79 -7.32 -9.03 1.25
CA PHE A 79 -7.31 -7.82 0.41
C PHE A 79 -6.44 -8.04 -0.85
N PRO A 80 -6.95 -7.76 -2.07
CA PRO A 80 -6.36 -8.30 -3.30
C PRO A 80 -5.30 -7.39 -3.94
N LYS A 81 -5.11 -6.17 -3.42
CA LYS A 81 -4.30 -5.11 -4.07
C LYS A 81 -3.22 -4.56 -3.15
N SER A 82 -2.33 -3.77 -3.73
CA SER A 82 -1.08 -3.29 -3.15
C SER A 82 -1.21 -1.94 -2.44
N LEU A 83 -2.29 -1.21 -2.74
CA LEU A 83 -2.78 -0.05 -2.00
C LEU A 83 -4.32 0.01 -2.03
N CYS A 84 -4.87 1.05 -1.41
CA CYS A 84 -6.30 1.37 -1.45
C CYS A 84 -6.52 2.65 -2.27
N THR A 85 -7.55 2.68 -3.11
CA THR A 85 -8.01 3.88 -3.85
C THR A 85 -9.45 4.19 -3.47
N SER A 86 -9.68 5.36 -2.89
CA SER A 86 -10.96 5.76 -2.30
C SER A 86 -11.47 7.03 -2.98
N VAL A 87 -12.31 6.85 -4.00
CA VAL A 87 -12.85 7.94 -4.83
C VAL A 87 -14.21 8.37 -4.28
N ASN A 88 -14.46 9.69 -4.23
CA ASN A 88 -15.76 10.29 -3.85
C ASN A 88 -16.34 9.76 -2.51
N GLU A 89 -17.47 9.04 -2.55
CA GLU A 89 -18.17 8.53 -1.37
C GLU A 89 -17.45 7.36 -0.66
N VAL A 90 -16.39 6.82 -1.25
CA VAL A 90 -15.63 5.72 -0.66
C VAL A 90 -14.78 6.25 0.50
N ILE A 91 -15.22 6.00 1.74
CA ILE A 91 -14.56 6.51 2.96
C ILE A 91 -13.09 6.06 3.06
N CYS A 92 -12.84 4.76 2.94
CA CYS A 92 -11.51 4.16 3.00
C CYS A 92 -11.54 2.74 2.41
N HIS A 93 -10.36 2.17 2.18
CA HIS A 93 -10.20 0.78 1.72
C HIS A 93 -10.89 0.43 0.39
N GLY A 94 -11.08 1.42 -0.49
CA GLY A 94 -11.54 1.11 -1.85
C GLY A 94 -10.51 0.24 -2.56
N ILE A 95 -11.00 -0.79 -3.25
CA ILE A 95 -10.16 -1.77 -3.95
C ILE A 95 -9.87 -1.21 -5.35
N PRO A 96 -8.59 -1.04 -5.72
CA PRO A 96 -8.22 -0.72 -7.10
C PRO A 96 -8.83 -1.67 -8.12
N ASP A 97 -9.44 -1.12 -9.15
CA ASP A 97 -10.17 -1.85 -10.18
C ASP A 97 -10.19 -1.06 -11.51
N SER A 98 -11.09 -1.44 -12.42
CA SER A 98 -11.24 -0.78 -13.73
C SER A 98 -11.91 0.60 -13.66
N THR A 99 -12.18 1.15 -12.47
CA THR A 99 -12.74 2.50 -12.31
C THR A 99 -11.78 3.53 -12.87
N VAL A 100 -12.26 4.30 -13.85
CA VAL A 100 -11.52 5.38 -14.51
C VAL A 100 -11.77 6.68 -13.78
N LEU A 101 -10.70 7.34 -13.33
CA LEU A 101 -10.74 8.67 -12.74
C LEU A 101 -11.28 9.69 -13.73
N ARG A 102 -12.08 10.62 -13.24
CA ARG A 102 -12.71 11.70 -14.00
C ARG A 102 -12.24 13.05 -13.47
N ASP A 103 -12.40 14.07 -14.30
CA ASP A 103 -12.17 15.44 -13.86
C ASP A 103 -13.19 15.81 -12.77
N GLY A 104 -12.70 16.26 -11.62
CA GLY A 104 -13.50 16.61 -10.45
C GLY A 104 -13.77 15.47 -9.45
N ASP A 105 -13.27 14.25 -9.69
CA ASP A 105 -13.19 13.17 -8.68
C ASP A 105 -12.19 13.49 -7.55
#